data_AF-A0A2M7S6I8-F1
#
_entry.id   AF-A0A2M7S6I8-F1
#
_cell.length_a   1.000
_cell.length_b   1.000
_cell.length_c   1.000
_cell.angle_alpha   90.00
_cell.angle_beta   90.00
_cell.angle_gamma   90.00
#
_symmetry.space_group_name_H-M   'P 1'
#
loop_
_entity.id
_entity.type
_entity.pdbx_description
1 polymer ?
#
loop_
_entity_poly.entity_id
_entity_poly.type
_entity_poly.pdbx_seq_one_letter_code
_entity_poly.pdbx_strand_id
1 'polypeptide(L)' 'MRQKEYSSGSDIAVDSSSNVYVIGKSHNGSNDDYLTIKYRQY' A
#
# COMPACT_ATOMS: atom_id res chain seq x y z
N MET A 1 -5.21 -21.52 16.85
CA MET A 1 -4.88 -20.09 17.06
C MET A 1 -5.47 -19.32 15.90
N ARG A 2 -6.11 -18.17 16.11
CA ARG A 2 -6.64 -17.35 15.01
C ARG A 2 -5.45 -16.61 14.38
N GLN A 3 -5.20 -16.82 13.09
CA GLN A 3 -4.16 -16.06 12.38
C GLN A 3 -4.58 -14.58 12.39
N LYS A 4 -3.63 -13.67 12.64
CA LYS A 4 -3.95 -12.24 12.76
C LYS A 4 -4.03 -11.61 11.38
N GLU A 5 -5.18 -11.04 11.08
CA GLU A 5 -5.39 -10.20 9.92
C GLU A 5 -4.97 -8.77 10.25
N TYR A 6 -4.27 -8.09 9.34
CA TYR A 6 -3.88 -6.70 9.51
C TYR A 6 -3.63 -6.03 8.16
N SER A 7 -3.75 -4.71 8.12
CA SER A 7 -3.35 -3.89 6.97
C SER A 7 -2.36 -2.82 7.43
N SER A 8 -1.40 -2.47 6.56
CA SER A 8 -0.35 -1.51 6.88
C SER A 8 0.11 -0.72 5.64
N GLY A 9 0.52 0.53 5.85
CA GLY A 9 1.29 1.27 4.84
C GLY A 9 2.69 0.70 4.72
N SER A 10 3.21 0.60 3.49
CA SER A 10 4.52 0.02 3.21
C SER A 10 5.54 1.06 2.74
N ASP A 11 5.19 1.94 1.81
CA ASP A 11 6.11 2.97 1.29
C ASP A 11 5.38 4.12 0.57
N ILE A 12 6.12 5.19 0.28
CA ILE A 12 5.68 6.35 -0.49
C ILE A 12 6.79 6.84 -1.46
N ALA A 13 6.40 7.15 -2.70
CA ALA A 13 7.31 7.73 -3.70
C ALA A 13 6.64 8.90 -4.45
N VAL A 14 7.46 9.81 -4.97
CA VAL A 14 7.02 10.98 -5.75
C VAL A 14 7.77 10.98 -7.09
N ASP A 15 7.06 11.18 -8.20
CA ASP A 15 7.68 11.32 -9.53
C ASP A 15 7.96 12.79 -9.90
N SER A 16 8.65 13.02 -11.02
CA SER A 16 9.01 14.36 -11.51
C SER A 16 7.80 15.23 -11.90
N SER A 17 6.62 14.64 -12.02
CA SER A 17 5.35 15.34 -12.27
C SER A 17 4.56 15.57 -10.99
N SER A 18 5.19 15.44 -9.82
CA SER A 18 4.57 15.59 -8.51
C SER A 18 3.39 14.65 -8.25
N ASN A 19 3.32 13.52 -8.96
CA ASN A 19 2.36 12.48 -8.58
C ASN A 19 2.89 11.73 -7.36
N VAL A 20 1.98 11.42 -6.43
CA VAL A 20 2.31 10.67 -5.21
C VAL A 20 1.82 9.24 -5.37
N TYR A 21 2.71 8.28 -5.12
CA TYR A 21 2.43 6.85 -5.13
C TYR A 21 2.51 6.34 -3.71
N VAL A 22 1.42 5.76 -3.20
CA VAL A 22 1.37 5.14 -1.88
C VAL A 22 1.17 3.66 -2.07
N ILE A 23 2.02 2.85 -1.44
CA ILE A 23 1.87 1.39 -1.42
C ILE A 23 1.52 0.91 -0.02
N GLY A 24 0.55 0.02 0.04
CA GLY A 24 0.15 -0.68 1.26
C GLY A 24 0.04 -2.17 1.01
N LYS A 25 -0.01 -2.92 2.11
CA LYS A 25 -0.26 -4.35 2.09
C LYS A 25 -1.33 -4.74 3.09
N SER A 26 -2.07 -5.80 2.78
CA SER A 26 -3.02 -6.45 3.68
C SER A 26 -2.65 -7.92 3.83
N HIS A 27 -2.65 -8.41 5.06
CA HIS A 27 -2.42 -9.81 5.38
C HIS A 27 -3.71 -10.43 5.89
N ASN A 28 -4.14 -11.54 5.29
CA ASN A 28 -5.37 -12.27 5.69
C ASN A 28 -5.09 -13.45 6.65
N GLY A 29 -3.91 -13.47 7.24
CA GLY A 29 -3.44 -14.59 8.04
C GLY A 29 -2.75 -15.69 7.24
N SER A 30 -2.75 -15.66 5.90
CA SER A 30 -2.07 -16.66 5.07
C SER A 30 -1.15 -16.07 4.01
N ASN A 31 -1.58 -14.99 3.35
CA ASN A 31 -0.81 -14.33 2.30
C ASN A 31 -0.95 -12.80 2.40
N ASP A 32 -0.06 -12.11 1.68
CA ASP A 32 -0.04 -10.65 1.56
C ASP A 32 -0.61 -10.24 0.20
N ASP A 33 -1.58 -9.33 0.21
CA ASP A 33 -2.07 -8.59 -0.95
C ASP A 33 -1.46 -7.20 -0.97
N TYR A 34 -1.08 -6.70 -2.15
CA TYR A 34 -0.45 -5.39 -2.33
C TYR A 34 -1.33 -4.46 -3.16
N LEU A 35 -1.41 -3.19 -2.75
CA LEU A 35 -2.13 -2.13 -3.46
C LEU A 35 -1.26 -0.89 -3.61
N THR A 36 -1.21 -0.35 -4.82
CA THR A 36 -0.63 0.96 -5.11
C THR A 36 -1.70 1.94 -5.52
N ILE A 37 -1.74 3.11 -4.87
CA ILE A 37 -2.62 4.23 -5.22
C ILE A 37 -1.78 5.36 -5.78
N LYS A 38 -2.18 5.92 -6.93
CA LYS A 38 -1.58 7.12 -7.52
C LYS A 38 -2.48 8.33 -7.30
N TYR A 39 -1.99 9.32 -6.56
CA TYR A 39 -2.58 10.65 -6.50
C TYR A 39 -1.91 11.53 -7.54
N ARG A 40 -2.71 12.05 -8.47
CA ARG A 40 -2.24 12.95 -9.53
C ARG A 40 -2.33 14.39 -9.05
N GLN A 41 -1.25 15.14 -9.24
CA GLN A 41 -1.29 16.59 -9.09
C GLN A 41 -1.91 17.21 -10.36
N TYR A 42 -2.85 18.14 -10.16
CA TYR A 42 -3.43 18.97 -11.22
C TYR A 42 -2.68 20.30 -11.33
#